data_AF-A0AA35SS87-F1
#
_entry.id   AF-A0AA35SS87-F1
#
_cell.length_a   1.000
_cell.length_b   1.000
_cell.length_c   1.000
_cell.angle_alpha   90.00
_cell.angle_beta   90.00
_cell.angle_gamma   90.00
#
_symmetry.space_group_name_H-M   'P 1'
#
loop_
_entity.id
_entity.type
_entity.pdbx_description
1 polymer ?
#
loop_
_entity_poly.entity_id
_entity_poly.type
_entity_poly.pdbx_seq_one_letter_code
_entity_poly.pdbx_strand_id
1 'polypeptide(L)'
;MRGAGPDIRVVDNWSWWKDVGAVEFVSDIARPFRVASMLAKESVSQRMSSEEGMSCAEFLYPLFQAFDFLHLHTKHNCWLQVGGGDQWGNITSGCEFVRKKTGHLVHGVTVPLLTTSSGDKLGKTAGNAVWLTGSSYPLYQFLLQTGDHDVATCLHRLTSLPPEEVDVIMQQHTTAPESFLAQKRLAEEVTRLVHGGGWGYAKECGNCVDCSGGTDTRGDCDKGSIWRPPFSEVSYQ
;
A
#
# COMPACT_ATOMS: atom_id res chain seq x y z
N MET A 1 28.86 -11.74 7.15
CA MET A 1 28.31 -12.00 5.81
C MET A 1 27.00 -11.22 5.67
N ARG A 2 26.97 -10.10 4.94
CA ARG A 2 25.68 -9.49 4.55
C ARG A 2 25.11 -10.41 3.48
N GLY A 3 24.22 -11.32 3.86
CA GLY A 3 23.53 -12.19 2.90
C GLY A 3 22.84 -11.32 1.87
N ALA A 4 22.92 -11.71 0.59
CA ALA A 4 22.08 -11.13 -0.44
C ALA A 4 20.63 -11.12 0.09
N GLY A 5 19.96 -9.97 0.02
CA GLY A 5 18.57 -9.86 0.42
C GLY A 5 17.68 -10.89 -0.31
N PRO A 6 16.43 -11.07 0.12
CA PRO A 6 15.51 -11.97 -0.60
C PRO A 6 15.49 -11.62 -2.10
N ASP A 7 15.38 -12.64 -2.96
CA ASP A 7 15.18 -12.47 -4.40
C ASP A 7 13.79 -11.83 -4.63
N ILE A 8 13.77 -10.50 -4.75
CA ILE A 8 12.54 -9.73 -5.00
C ILE A 8 12.35 -9.64 -6.51
N ARG A 9 11.17 -10.07 -6.97
CA ARG A 9 10.77 -9.95 -8.37
C ARG A 9 9.56 -9.04 -8.50
N VAL A 10 9.71 -8.01 -9.33
CA VAL A 10 8.62 -7.15 -9.76
C VAL A 10 8.14 -7.65 -11.11
N VAL A 11 6.83 -7.89 -11.22
CA VAL A 11 6.20 -8.43 -12.43
C VAL A 11 4.99 -7.60 -12.82
N ASP A 12 4.71 -7.55 -14.11
CA ASP A 12 3.54 -6.87 -14.68
C ASP A 12 2.59 -7.94 -15.26
N ASN A 13 1.33 -7.92 -14.82
CA ASN A 13 0.35 -8.92 -15.25
C ASN A 13 -0.01 -8.80 -16.74
N TRP A 14 0.23 -7.64 -17.36
CA TRP A 14 0.16 -7.48 -18.80
C TRP A 14 0.97 -8.54 -19.55
N SER A 15 2.10 -8.97 -18.99
CA SER A 15 3.02 -9.92 -19.63
C SER A 15 2.39 -11.28 -19.95
N TRP A 16 1.35 -11.70 -19.23
CA TRP A 16 0.58 -12.91 -19.54
C TRP A 16 -0.82 -12.61 -20.09
N TRP A 17 -1.43 -11.47 -19.71
CA TRP A 17 -2.74 -11.11 -20.23
C TRP A 17 -2.75 -10.78 -21.71
N LYS A 18 -1.65 -10.23 -22.25
CA LYS A 18 -1.53 -9.88 -23.68
C LYS A 18 -1.73 -11.07 -24.62
N ASP A 19 -1.47 -12.29 -24.14
CA ASP A 19 -1.54 -13.53 -24.92
C ASP A 19 -2.89 -14.26 -24.74
N VAL A 20 -3.74 -13.81 -23.80
CA VAL A 20 -5.04 -14.44 -23.51
C VAL A 20 -6.12 -13.83 -24.42
N GLY A 21 -6.64 -14.64 -25.34
CA GLY A 21 -7.75 -14.25 -26.20
C GLY A 21 -9.10 -14.21 -25.48
N ALA A 22 -10.07 -13.46 -26.01
CA ALA A 22 -11.42 -13.36 -25.42
C ALA A 22 -12.13 -14.72 -25.30
N VAL A 23 -11.97 -15.60 -26.29
CA VAL A 23 -12.57 -16.95 -26.27
C VAL A 23 -11.96 -17.80 -25.16
N GLU A 24 -10.63 -17.77 -25.02
CA GLU A 24 -9.89 -18.47 -23.97
C GLU A 24 -10.26 -17.94 -22.59
N PHE A 25 -10.37 -16.62 -22.43
CA PHE A 25 -10.85 -16.01 -21.19
C PHE A 25 -12.21 -16.58 -20.80
N VAL A 26 -13.18 -16.63 -21.71
CA VAL A 26 -14.52 -17.15 -21.39
C VAL A 26 -14.47 -18.65 -21.11
N SER A 27 -13.76 -19.44 -21.93
CA SER A 27 -13.78 -20.89 -21.86
C SER A 27 -13.02 -21.44 -20.66
N ASP A 28 -11.88 -20.84 -20.34
CA ASP A 28 -10.87 -21.43 -19.45
C ASP A 28 -10.76 -20.66 -18.14
N ILE A 29 -10.95 -19.34 -18.16
CA ILE A 29 -10.83 -18.49 -16.97
C ILE A 29 -12.20 -18.25 -16.34
N ALA A 30 -13.18 -17.75 -17.08
CA ALA A 30 -14.47 -17.33 -16.53
C ALA A 30 -15.41 -18.50 -16.19
N ARG A 31 -15.35 -19.61 -16.94
CA ARG A 31 -16.25 -20.78 -16.77
C ARG A 31 -16.42 -21.27 -15.32
N PRO A 32 -15.38 -21.36 -14.47
CA PRO A 32 -15.52 -21.84 -13.09
C PRO A 32 -16.15 -20.84 -12.12
N PHE A 33 -16.34 -19.58 -12.54
CA PHE A 33 -16.91 -18.50 -11.75
C PHE A 33 -18.42 -18.43 -12.00
N ARG A 34 -19.20 -18.75 -10.96
CA ARG A 34 -20.66 -18.69 -11.04
C ARG A 34 -21.13 -17.28 -10.71
N VAL A 35 -21.91 -16.68 -11.60
CA VAL A 35 -22.46 -15.32 -11.45
C VAL A 35 -23.19 -15.15 -10.12
N ALA A 36 -24.04 -16.11 -9.73
CA ALA A 36 -24.76 -16.05 -8.46
C ALA A 36 -23.82 -15.96 -7.24
N SER A 37 -22.72 -16.72 -7.23
CA SER A 37 -21.71 -16.67 -6.16
C SER A 37 -20.93 -15.35 -6.17
N MET A 38 -20.67 -14.78 -7.34
CA MET A 38 -20.02 -13.47 -7.45
C MET A 38 -20.92 -12.35 -6.91
N LEU A 39 -22.22 -12.38 -7.24
CA LEU A 39 -23.20 -11.40 -6.76
C LEU A 39 -23.46 -11.49 -5.26
N ALA A 40 -23.33 -12.69 -4.67
CA ALA A 40 -23.52 -12.91 -3.24
C ALA A 40 -22.37 -12.35 -2.38
N LYS A 41 -21.26 -11.92 -2.98
CA LYS A 41 -20.18 -11.26 -2.24
C LYS A 41 -20.64 -9.91 -1.74
N GLU A 42 -20.39 -9.64 -0.46
CA GLU A 42 -20.82 -8.41 0.21
C GLU A 42 -20.35 -7.14 -0.52
N SER A 43 -19.08 -7.09 -0.94
CA SER A 43 -18.53 -5.96 -1.70
C SER A 43 -19.24 -5.70 -3.04
N VAL A 44 -19.70 -6.77 -3.70
CA VAL A 44 -20.42 -6.67 -4.98
C VAL A 44 -21.87 -6.27 -4.74
N SER A 45 -22.53 -6.92 -3.79
CA SER A 45 -23.94 -6.66 -3.46
C SER A 45 -24.17 -5.22 -3.01
N GLN A 46 -23.29 -4.67 -2.15
CA GLN A 46 -23.38 -3.29 -1.70
C GLN A 46 -23.22 -2.29 -2.86
N ARG A 47 -22.23 -2.50 -3.74
CA ARG A 47 -21.97 -1.60 -4.87
C ARG A 47 -23.08 -1.66 -5.93
N MET A 48 -23.60 -2.85 -6.21
CA MET A 48 -24.75 -3.04 -7.11
C MET A 48 -26.02 -2.34 -6.61
N SER A 49 -26.17 -2.18 -5.30
CA SER A 49 -27.33 -1.52 -4.68
C SER A 49 -27.18 0.01 -4.60
N SER A 50 -26.02 0.55 -4.99
CA SER A 50 -25.77 1.99 -5.03
C SER A 50 -26.32 2.63 -6.32
N GLU A 51 -26.59 3.93 -6.29
CA GLU A 51 -27.12 4.67 -7.46
C GLU A 51 -26.19 4.62 -8.69
N GLU A 52 -24.88 4.55 -8.47
CA GLU A 52 -23.88 4.43 -9.54
C GLU A 52 -23.85 3.02 -10.17
N GLY A 53 -24.34 2.01 -9.44
CA GLY A 53 -24.25 0.61 -9.84
C GLY A 53 -22.81 0.09 -9.91
N MET A 54 -22.59 -0.93 -10.74
CA MET A 54 -21.27 -1.53 -10.99
C MET A 54 -21.09 -1.79 -12.48
N SER A 55 -19.94 -1.41 -13.02
CA SER A 55 -19.57 -1.68 -14.40
C SER A 55 -19.22 -3.16 -14.61
N CYS A 56 -19.33 -3.63 -15.85
CA CYS A 56 -18.87 -4.98 -16.20
C CYS A 56 -17.38 -5.19 -15.92
N ALA A 57 -16.56 -4.14 -16.07
CA ALA A 57 -15.13 -4.21 -15.78
C ALA A 57 -14.87 -4.47 -14.28
N GLU A 58 -15.54 -3.73 -13.40
CA GLU A 58 -15.47 -3.96 -11.94
C GLU A 58 -15.99 -5.35 -11.56
N PHE A 59 -17.08 -5.80 -12.18
CA PHE A 59 -17.64 -7.12 -11.92
C PHE A 59 -16.69 -8.26 -12.32
N LEU A 60 -15.95 -8.09 -13.42
CA LEU A 60 -15.00 -9.10 -13.91
C LEU A 60 -13.64 -9.05 -13.23
N TYR A 61 -13.28 -7.96 -12.56
CA TYR A 61 -11.98 -7.78 -11.91
C TYR A 61 -11.52 -8.96 -11.03
N PRO A 62 -12.37 -9.60 -10.21
CA PRO A 62 -11.93 -10.74 -9.39
C PRO A 62 -11.45 -11.94 -10.22
N LEU A 63 -11.94 -12.11 -11.45
CA LEU A 63 -11.48 -13.17 -12.36
C LEU A 63 -10.06 -12.89 -12.84
N PHE A 64 -9.76 -11.61 -13.14
CA PHE A 64 -8.43 -11.20 -13.56
C PHE A 64 -7.40 -11.47 -12.44
N GLN A 65 -7.70 -10.99 -11.23
CA GLN A 65 -6.82 -11.21 -10.07
C GLN A 65 -6.68 -12.70 -9.69
N ALA A 66 -7.71 -13.50 -9.89
CA ALA A 66 -7.64 -14.95 -9.64
C ALA A 66 -6.74 -15.67 -10.65
N PHE A 67 -6.77 -15.28 -11.92
CA PHE A 67 -5.86 -15.81 -12.93
C PHE A 67 -4.41 -15.36 -12.69
N ASP A 68 -4.19 -14.13 -12.24
CA ASP A 68 -2.87 -13.66 -11.82
C ASP A 68 -2.29 -14.57 -10.72
N PHE A 69 -3.10 -14.94 -9.71
CA PHE A 69 -2.62 -15.85 -8.66
C PHE A 69 -2.31 -17.25 -9.20
N LEU A 70 -3.11 -17.78 -10.13
CA LEU A 70 -2.80 -19.04 -10.82
C LEU A 70 -1.49 -18.97 -11.60
N HIS A 71 -1.27 -17.88 -12.33
CA HIS A 71 -0.03 -17.66 -13.08
C HIS A 71 1.17 -17.62 -12.15
N LEU A 72 1.11 -16.79 -11.09
CA LEU A 72 2.18 -16.67 -10.11
C LEU A 72 2.45 -17.97 -9.36
N HIS A 73 1.41 -18.75 -9.05
CA HIS A 73 1.58 -20.08 -8.44
C HIS A 73 2.34 -21.02 -9.37
N THR A 74 1.87 -21.14 -10.62
CA THR A 74 2.43 -22.11 -11.57
C THR A 74 3.80 -21.72 -12.12
N LYS A 75 4.09 -20.43 -12.27
CA LYS A 75 5.36 -19.92 -12.86
C LYS A 75 6.39 -19.50 -11.83
N HIS A 76 5.95 -19.06 -10.65
CA HIS A 76 6.82 -18.49 -9.62
C HIS A 76 6.69 -19.17 -8.27
N ASN A 77 5.95 -20.29 -8.16
CA ASN A 77 5.76 -21.03 -6.92
C ASN A 77 5.21 -20.13 -5.79
N CYS A 78 4.27 -19.24 -6.13
CA CYS A 78 3.61 -18.36 -5.17
C CYS A 78 2.50 -19.10 -4.41
N TRP A 79 2.68 -19.27 -3.10
CA TRP A 79 1.72 -19.99 -2.23
C TRP A 79 0.85 -19.07 -1.36
N LEU A 80 1.17 -17.78 -1.30
CA LEU A 80 0.54 -16.81 -0.42
C LEU A 80 0.28 -15.50 -1.16
N GLN A 81 -0.97 -15.05 -1.14
CA GLN A 81 -1.34 -13.71 -1.58
C GLN A 81 -1.62 -12.82 -0.37
N VAL A 82 -1.00 -11.64 -0.33
CA VAL A 82 -1.21 -10.64 0.72
C VAL A 82 -1.87 -9.40 0.09
N GLY A 83 -2.85 -8.81 0.77
CA GLY A 83 -3.50 -7.58 0.31
C GLY A 83 -4.17 -6.79 1.44
N GLY A 84 -4.75 -5.64 1.13
CA GLY A 84 -5.55 -4.88 2.08
C GLY A 84 -6.83 -5.61 2.50
N GLY A 85 -7.44 -5.21 3.62
CA GLY A 85 -8.69 -5.80 4.13
C GLY A 85 -9.83 -5.86 3.12
N ASP A 86 -9.90 -4.87 2.23
CA ASP A 86 -10.85 -4.76 1.12
C ASP A 86 -10.63 -5.81 0.00
N GLN A 87 -9.47 -6.47 -0.04
CA GLN A 87 -9.11 -7.46 -1.07
C GLN A 87 -9.50 -8.90 -0.70
N TRP A 88 -10.08 -9.14 0.47
CA TRP A 88 -10.41 -10.50 0.95
C TRP A 88 -11.25 -11.29 -0.06
N GLY A 89 -12.27 -10.67 -0.65
CA GLY A 89 -13.15 -11.32 -1.63
C GLY A 89 -12.41 -11.71 -2.91
N ASN A 90 -11.40 -10.95 -3.34
CA ASN A 90 -10.63 -11.26 -4.55
C ASN A 90 -9.60 -12.35 -4.28
N ILE A 91 -8.90 -12.27 -3.14
CA ILE A 91 -7.90 -13.25 -2.71
C ILE A 91 -8.53 -14.64 -2.54
N THR A 92 -9.68 -14.73 -1.88
CA THR A 92 -10.39 -16.02 -1.68
C THR A 92 -10.83 -16.65 -3.00
N SER A 93 -11.27 -15.82 -3.97
CA SER A 93 -11.55 -16.30 -5.33
C SER A 93 -10.30 -16.80 -6.06
N GLY A 94 -9.16 -16.15 -5.88
CA GLY A 94 -7.88 -16.63 -6.37
C GLY A 94 -7.52 -18.01 -5.79
N CYS A 95 -7.61 -18.15 -4.47
CA CYS A 95 -7.34 -19.43 -3.80
C CYS A 95 -8.25 -20.56 -4.31
N GLU A 96 -9.56 -20.29 -4.46
CA GLU A 96 -10.50 -21.27 -5.00
C GLU A 96 -10.18 -21.63 -6.45
N PHE A 97 -9.82 -20.65 -7.27
CA PHE A 97 -9.48 -20.85 -8.67
C PHE A 97 -8.21 -21.68 -8.83
N VAL A 98 -7.16 -21.37 -8.06
CA VAL A 98 -5.92 -22.18 -8.00
C VAL A 98 -6.23 -23.62 -7.63
N ARG A 99 -7.04 -23.83 -6.58
CA ARG A 99 -7.45 -25.17 -6.14
C ARG A 99 -8.20 -25.92 -7.24
N LYS A 100 -9.15 -25.27 -7.92
CA LYS A 100 -9.92 -25.89 -9.02
C LYS A 100 -9.04 -26.28 -10.22
N LYS A 101 -7.99 -25.51 -10.50
CA LYS A 101 -7.13 -25.70 -11.67
C LYS A 101 -5.94 -26.64 -11.43
N THR A 102 -5.40 -26.66 -10.21
CA THR A 102 -4.15 -27.37 -9.89
C THR A 102 -4.32 -28.44 -8.82
N GLY A 103 -5.42 -28.42 -8.05
CA GLY A 103 -5.58 -29.25 -6.85
C GLY A 103 -4.81 -28.74 -5.63
N HIS A 104 -3.95 -27.72 -5.77
CA HIS A 104 -3.15 -27.18 -4.67
C HIS A 104 -3.96 -26.27 -3.76
N LEU A 105 -3.67 -26.34 -2.45
CA LEU A 105 -4.15 -25.39 -1.46
C LEU A 105 -3.13 -24.25 -1.35
N VAL A 106 -3.58 -23.03 -1.59
CA VAL A 106 -2.80 -21.80 -1.43
C VAL A 106 -3.50 -20.89 -0.42
N HIS A 107 -2.77 -19.90 0.09
CA HIS A 107 -3.18 -19.09 1.22
C HIS A 107 -3.38 -17.62 0.85
N GLY A 108 -4.23 -16.96 1.62
CA GLY A 108 -4.51 -15.54 1.52
C GLY A 108 -4.43 -14.91 2.89
N VAL A 109 -3.79 -13.74 2.99
CA VAL A 109 -3.75 -12.94 4.22
C VAL A 109 -4.13 -11.50 3.88
N THR A 110 -4.97 -10.90 4.70
CA THR A 110 -5.28 -9.47 4.60
C THR A 110 -4.68 -8.70 5.75
N VAL A 111 -4.19 -7.50 5.45
CA VAL A 111 -3.77 -6.53 6.46
C VAL A 111 -4.91 -5.54 6.71
N PRO A 112 -5.21 -5.21 7.98
CA PRO A 112 -6.28 -4.28 8.31
C PRO A 112 -5.98 -2.90 7.72
N LEU A 113 -7.03 -2.19 7.32
CA LEU A 113 -6.91 -0.79 6.92
C LEU A 113 -6.49 0.04 8.13
N LEU A 114 -5.50 0.92 7.96
CA LEU A 114 -5.12 1.87 8.99
C LEU A 114 -6.16 2.98 9.04
N THR A 115 -6.85 3.08 10.18
CA THR A 115 -7.80 4.14 10.49
C THR A 115 -7.29 4.96 11.66
N THR A 116 -7.60 6.25 11.65
CA THR A 116 -7.39 7.13 12.81
C THR A 116 -8.40 6.79 13.91
N SER A 117 -8.15 7.27 15.11
CA SER A 117 -9.06 7.23 16.26
C SER A 117 -10.44 7.82 15.97
N SER A 118 -10.56 8.73 15.00
CA SER A 118 -11.84 9.30 14.53
C SER A 118 -12.59 8.39 13.54
N GLY A 119 -11.99 7.27 13.12
CA GLY A 119 -12.55 6.33 12.14
C GLY A 119 -12.20 6.63 10.68
N ASP A 120 -11.47 7.71 10.42
CA ASP A 120 -11.05 8.08 9.07
C ASP A 120 -9.91 7.19 8.57
N LYS A 121 -9.88 6.88 7.28
CA LYS A 121 -8.74 6.19 6.67
C LYS A 121 -7.50 7.08 6.72
N LEU A 122 -6.37 6.52 7.15
CA LEU A 122 -5.09 7.23 7.15
C LEU A 122 -4.76 7.72 5.72
N GLY A 123 -4.49 9.02 5.57
CA GLY A 123 -4.16 9.64 4.29
C GLY A 123 -5.36 10.11 3.45
N LYS A 124 -6.59 10.09 4.00
CA LYS A 124 -7.77 10.74 3.40
C LYS A 124 -8.23 12.00 4.14
N THR A 125 -7.56 12.35 5.23
CA THR A 125 -7.93 13.51 6.06
C THR A 125 -7.76 14.80 5.25
N ALA A 126 -8.85 15.55 5.07
CA ALA A 126 -8.93 16.84 4.38
C ALA A 126 -8.63 16.87 2.86
N GLY A 127 -8.89 15.78 2.13
CA GLY A 127 -9.06 15.85 0.67
C GLY A 127 -7.79 15.83 -0.19
N ASN A 128 -6.60 15.75 0.41
CA ASN A 128 -5.34 15.57 -0.32
C ASN A 128 -4.68 14.25 0.05
N ALA A 129 -4.54 13.35 -0.92
CA ALA A 129 -3.73 12.15 -0.75
C ALA A 129 -2.26 12.54 -0.55
N VAL A 130 -1.59 11.88 0.41
CA VAL A 130 -0.15 12.04 0.62
C VAL A 130 0.59 11.07 -0.29
N TRP A 131 1.23 11.61 -1.32
CA TRP A 131 1.94 10.82 -2.33
C TRP A 131 3.32 10.40 -1.81
N LEU A 132 3.74 9.20 -2.21
CA LEU A 132 5.10 8.69 -1.93
C LEU A 132 6.17 9.25 -2.88
N THR A 133 5.74 9.92 -3.96
CA THR A 133 6.63 10.52 -4.96
C THR A 133 6.79 12.02 -4.70
N GLY A 134 7.87 12.59 -5.21
CA GLY A 134 8.18 14.01 -5.04
C GLY A 134 9.01 14.30 -3.79
N SER A 135 8.84 15.50 -3.23
CA SER A 135 9.61 15.95 -2.07
C SER A 135 9.21 15.20 -0.80
N SER A 136 10.16 15.03 0.13
CA SER A 136 9.98 14.33 1.40
C SER A 136 9.18 15.13 2.44
N TYR A 137 9.09 16.46 2.26
CA TYR A 137 8.48 17.37 3.23
C TYR A 137 6.98 17.12 3.49
N PRO A 138 6.11 16.98 2.47
CA PRO A 138 4.69 16.72 2.69
C PRO A 138 4.43 15.41 3.45
N LEU A 139 5.15 14.34 3.12
CA LEU A 139 5.05 13.06 3.82
C LEU A 139 5.49 13.19 5.27
N TYR A 140 6.63 13.84 5.51
CA TYR A 140 7.17 14.04 6.85
C TYR A 140 6.20 14.85 7.73
N GLN A 141 5.66 15.96 7.22
CA GLN A 141 4.71 16.80 7.94
C GLN A 141 3.40 16.06 8.26
N PHE A 142 2.87 15.29 7.30
CA PHE A 142 1.69 14.47 7.52
C PHE A 142 1.88 13.50 8.69
N LEU A 143 3.02 12.81 8.73
CA LEU A 143 3.33 11.85 9.80
C LEU A 143 3.60 12.54 11.13
N LEU A 144 4.23 13.72 11.12
CA LEU A 144 4.46 14.52 12.33
C LEU A 144 3.14 14.99 12.97
N GLN A 145 2.09 15.18 12.17
CA GLN A 145 0.75 15.55 12.62
C GLN A 145 -0.10 14.37 13.12
N THR A 146 0.47 13.16 13.21
CA THR A 146 -0.23 11.99 13.74
C THR A 146 -0.64 12.21 15.19
N GLY A 147 -1.93 12.00 15.50
CA GLY A 147 -2.46 12.16 16.85
C GLY A 147 -1.86 11.17 17.85
N ASP A 148 -1.81 11.57 19.13
CA ASP A 148 -1.21 10.75 20.20
C ASP A 148 -1.84 9.36 20.35
N HIS A 149 -3.14 9.23 20.09
CA HIS A 149 -3.85 7.95 20.14
C HIS A 149 -3.48 7.01 18.99
N ASP A 150 -2.99 7.56 17.88
CA ASP A 150 -2.76 6.83 16.63
C ASP A 150 -1.27 6.52 16.41
N VAL A 151 -0.36 7.29 17.02
CA VAL A 151 1.08 7.21 16.77
C VAL A 151 1.68 5.86 17.15
N ALA A 152 1.23 5.24 18.25
CA ALA A 152 1.69 3.90 18.66
C ALA A 152 1.34 2.84 17.60
N THR A 153 0.09 2.85 17.12
CA THR A 153 -0.36 1.95 16.06
C THR A 153 0.42 2.19 14.77
N CYS A 154 0.67 3.45 14.41
CA CYS A 154 1.44 3.79 13.23
C CYS A 154 2.89 3.31 13.34
N LEU A 155 3.54 3.46 14.50
CA LEU A 155 4.90 2.96 14.74
C LEU A 155 4.98 1.44 14.51
N HIS A 156 4.07 0.66 15.10
CA HIS A 156 4.06 -0.79 14.93
C HIS A 156 3.76 -1.26 13.50
N ARG A 157 3.01 -0.47 12.72
CA ARG A 157 2.49 -0.90 11.42
C ARG A 157 3.28 -0.38 10.22
N LEU A 158 3.93 0.78 10.37
CA LEU A 158 4.60 1.49 9.26
C LEU A 158 6.12 1.49 9.38
N THR A 159 6.68 1.07 10.52
CA THR A 159 8.12 1.05 10.74
C THR A 159 8.65 -0.38 10.91
N SER A 160 9.96 -0.55 10.79
CA SER A 160 10.65 -1.80 11.11
C SER A 160 11.19 -1.82 12.55
N LEU A 161 10.70 -0.93 13.42
CA LEU A 161 11.13 -0.89 14.81
C LEU A 161 10.65 -2.14 15.57
N PRO A 162 11.50 -2.75 16.41
CA PRO A 162 11.07 -3.82 17.28
C PRO A 162 9.97 -3.34 18.25
N PRO A 163 9.00 -4.20 18.62
CA PRO A 163 7.93 -3.82 19.56
C PRO A 163 8.45 -3.21 20.86
N GLU A 164 9.53 -3.75 21.42
CA GLU A 164 10.15 -3.25 22.64
C GLU A 164 10.72 -1.82 22.49
N GLU A 165 11.18 -1.45 21.30
CA GLU A 165 11.65 -0.09 21.04
C GLU A 165 10.47 0.88 20.97
N VAL A 166 9.36 0.46 20.38
CA VAL A 166 8.12 1.24 20.34
C VAL A 166 7.60 1.48 21.76
N ASP A 167 7.62 0.47 22.63
CA ASP A 167 7.20 0.61 24.03
C ASP A 167 8.01 1.67 24.79
N VAL A 168 9.34 1.67 24.64
CA VAL A 168 10.23 2.67 25.25
C VAL A 168 9.91 4.07 24.74
N ILE A 169 9.72 4.22 23.42
CA ILE A 169 9.40 5.51 22.81
C ILE A 169 8.05 6.02 23.33
N MET A 170 7.04 5.15 23.43
CA MET A 170 5.72 5.53 23.94
C MET A 170 5.74 5.87 25.43
N GLN A 171 6.58 5.22 26.24
CA GLN A 171 6.77 5.57 27.64
C GLN A 171 7.36 6.99 27.80
N GLN A 172 8.39 7.31 27.01
CA GLN A 172 9.00 8.63 26.98
C GLN A 172 8.01 9.69 26.48
N HIS A 173 7.27 9.38 25.41
CA HIS A 173 6.23 10.25 24.85
C HIS A 173 5.12 10.54 25.87
N THR A 174 4.69 9.54 26.64
CA THR A 174 3.67 9.73 27.68
C THR A 174 4.15 10.65 28.81
N THR A 175 5.46 10.65 29.08
CA THR A 175 6.07 11.50 30.12
C THR A 175 6.22 12.95 29.68
N ALA A 176 6.47 13.18 28.38
CA ALA A 176 6.63 14.51 27.80
C ALA A 176 5.99 14.59 26.39
N PRO A 177 4.64 14.59 26.27
CA PRO A 177 3.95 14.56 24.98
C PRO A 177 4.29 15.74 24.07
N GLU A 178 4.56 16.92 24.67
CA GLU A 178 4.95 18.15 23.99
C GLU A 178 6.29 18.05 23.25
N SER A 179 7.08 17.02 23.53
CA SER A 179 8.33 16.75 22.80
C SER A 179 8.07 16.23 21.38
N PHE A 180 6.87 15.71 21.10
CA PHE A 180 6.48 15.01 19.87
C PHE A 180 7.44 13.87 19.52
N LEU A 181 8.01 13.20 20.52
CA LEU A 181 9.05 12.20 20.30
C LEU A 181 8.56 11.05 19.41
N ALA A 182 7.37 10.50 19.70
CA ALA A 182 6.82 9.38 18.95
C ALA A 182 6.52 9.77 17.49
N GLN A 183 5.93 10.96 17.28
CA GLN A 183 5.59 11.46 15.95
C GLN A 183 6.84 11.78 15.14
N LYS A 184 7.86 12.39 15.75
CA LYS A 184 9.15 12.64 15.11
C LYS A 184 9.79 11.31 14.69
N ARG A 185 9.82 10.31 15.58
CA ARG A 185 10.35 8.98 15.22
C ARG A 185 9.59 8.37 14.05
N LEU A 186 8.26 8.40 14.09
CA LEU A 186 7.42 7.87 13.01
C LEU A 186 7.73 8.57 11.68
N ALA A 187 7.75 9.90 11.68
CA ALA A 187 8.04 10.71 10.50
C ALA A 187 9.43 10.42 9.94
N GLU A 188 10.45 10.31 10.80
CA GLU A 188 11.82 9.96 10.42
C GLU A 188 11.90 8.56 9.78
N GLU A 189 11.38 7.54 10.44
CA GLU A 189 11.50 6.14 9.97
C GLU A 189 10.80 5.92 8.63
N VAL A 190 9.56 6.41 8.49
CA VAL A 190 8.79 6.21 7.25
C VAL A 190 9.33 7.08 6.12
N THR A 191 9.69 8.35 6.38
CA THR A 191 10.25 9.22 5.33
C THR A 191 11.59 8.70 4.85
N ARG A 192 12.44 8.19 5.76
CA ARG A 192 13.71 7.55 5.42
C ARG A 192 13.51 6.28 4.59
N LEU A 193 12.49 5.47 4.90
CA LEU A 193 12.15 4.27 4.14
C LEU A 193 11.74 4.61 2.70
N VAL A 194 10.93 5.66 2.52
CA VAL A 194 10.36 6.03 1.21
C VAL A 194 11.36 6.81 0.35
N HIS A 195 12.02 7.83 0.91
CA HIS A 195 12.84 8.78 0.16
C HIS A 195 14.36 8.54 0.28
N GLY A 196 14.77 7.48 1.00
CA GLY A 196 16.20 7.19 1.22
C GLY A 196 16.91 8.38 1.86
N GLY A 197 18.18 8.63 1.50
CA GLY A 197 19.03 9.67 2.11
C GLY A 197 18.56 11.13 1.96
N GLY A 198 17.60 11.42 1.09
CA GLY A 198 17.05 12.78 0.90
C GLY A 198 16.08 13.25 2.00
N TRP A 199 15.82 12.43 3.02
CA TRP A 199 14.88 12.73 4.08
C TRP A 199 15.36 13.81 5.06
N GLY A 200 16.68 13.97 5.25
CA GLY A 200 17.25 14.93 6.22
C GLY A 200 16.81 16.37 5.97
N TYR A 201 16.62 16.72 4.70
CA TYR A 201 16.08 18.02 4.28
C TYR A 201 14.67 18.28 4.82
N ALA A 202 13.79 17.27 4.86
CA ALA A 202 12.45 17.42 5.42
C ALA A 202 12.46 17.69 6.93
N LYS A 203 13.41 17.09 7.66
CA LYS A 203 13.61 17.35 9.10
C LYS A 203 14.09 18.77 9.35
N GLU A 204 15.00 19.27 8.52
CA GLU A 204 15.51 20.65 8.61
C GLU A 204 14.41 21.68 8.28
N CYS A 205 13.68 21.50 7.18
CA CYS A 205 12.55 22.38 6.82
C CYS A 205 11.39 22.29 7.81
N GLY A 206 11.13 21.12 8.40
CA GLY A 206 10.07 20.95 9.40
C GLY A 206 10.34 21.66 10.73
N ASN A 207 11.59 22.02 11.02
CA ASN A 207 11.96 22.85 12.16
C ASN A 207 11.87 24.36 11.85
N CYS A 208 11.65 24.74 10.58
CA CYS A 208 11.46 26.13 10.20
C CYS A 208 10.00 26.54 10.42
N VAL A 209 9.77 27.45 11.36
CA VAL A 209 8.44 27.95 11.77
C VAL A 209 7.70 28.71 10.63
N ASP A 210 8.40 29.07 9.55
CA ASP A 210 7.97 30.09 8.57
C ASP A 210 7.57 29.55 7.18
N CYS A 211 7.53 28.23 6.97
CA CYS A 211 7.21 27.66 5.64
C CYS A 211 5.70 27.57 5.32
N SER A 212 4.83 28.13 6.17
CA SER A 212 3.37 28.07 6.02
C SER A 212 2.76 29.28 5.30
N GLY A 213 3.55 30.30 4.96
CA GLY A 213 3.13 31.49 4.22
C GLY A 213 3.69 31.54 2.80
N GLY A 214 2.83 31.77 1.81
CA GLY A 214 3.22 31.86 0.41
C GLY A 214 4.32 32.90 0.12
N THR A 215 5.07 32.61 -0.95
CA THR A 215 6.03 33.49 -1.63
C THR A 215 7.24 33.97 -0.81
N ASP A 216 8.14 33.06 -0.43
CA ASP A 216 9.55 33.44 -0.29
C ASP A 216 10.32 33.03 -1.55
N THR A 217 10.94 34.03 -2.18
CA THR A 217 11.69 33.93 -3.45
C THR A 217 13.18 33.65 -3.21
N ARG A 218 13.54 33.07 -2.08
CA ARG A 218 14.91 32.56 -1.86
C ARG A 218 15.04 31.19 -2.52
N GLY A 219 15.60 31.20 -3.72
CA GLY A 219 15.90 30.04 -4.57
C GLY A 219 16.95 29.06 -4.03
N ASP A 220 16.89 28.73 -2.74
CA ASP A 220 17.75 27.72 -2.10
C ASP A 220 16.97 26.47 -1.64
N CYS A 221 15.64 26.49 -1.66
CA CYS A 221 14.82 25.34 -1.23
C CYS A 221 14.66 24.23 -2.28
N ASP A 222 15.23 24.41 -3.48
CA ASP A 222 14.97 23.56 -4.66
C ASP A 222 16.23 22.91 -5.25
N LYS A 223 17.35 22.90 -4.51
CA LYS A 223 18.62 22.30 -4.94
C LYS A 223 19.03 21.08 -4.11
N GLY A 224 18.07 20.23 -3.79
CA GLY A 224 18.34 18.85 -3.39
C GLY A 224 18.33 17.97 -4.63
N SER A 225 19.52 17.57 -5.09
CA SER A 225 19.77 16.65 -6.20
C SER A 225 18.63 15.65 -6.43
N ILE A 226 18.04 15.69 -7.63
CA ILE A 226 17.06 14.72 -8.15
C ILE A 226 17.57 13.31 -7.85
N TRP A 227 17.05 12.68 -6.80
CA TRP A 227 17.26 11.27 -6.54
C TRP A 227 16.38 10.50 -7.52
N ARG A 228 17.01 9.75 -8.43
CA ARG A 228 16.30 8.81 -9.30
C ARG A 228 16.03 7.54 -8.51
N PRO A 229 14.77 7.09 -8.38
CA PRO A 229 14.49 5.80 -7.77
C PRO A 229 15.17 4.68 -8.59
N PRO A 230 15.64 3.60 -7.95
CA PRO A 230 16.21 2.44 -8.64
C PRO A 230 15.21 1.72 -9.57
N PHE A 231 13.94 2.16 -9.59
CA PHE A 231 12.86 1.63 -10.41
C PHE A 231 12.50 2.52 -11.63
N SER A 232 13.31 3.52 -11.97
CA SER A 232 13.01 4.48 -13.05
C SER A 232 13.37 4.04 -14.48
N GLU A 233 13.75 2.79 -14.70
CA GLU A 233 13.90 2.22 -16.04
C GLU A 233 12.98 1.01 -16.22
N VAL A 234 11.68 1.28 -16.34
CA VAL A 234 10.79 0.45 -17.15
C VAL A 234 10.40 1.29 -18.36
N SER A 235 11.27 1.27 -19.37
CA SER A 235 10.95 1.77 -20.70
C SER A 235 9.87 0.86 -21.31
N TYR A 236 8.63 1.33 -21.35
CA TYR A 236 7.63 0.76 -22.24
C TYR A 236 8.03 1.14 -23.67
N GLN A 237 8.46 0.15 -24.46
CA GLN A 237 8.40 0.17 -25.92
C GLN A 237 7.15 -0.57 -26.37
#